data_AF-A0A955FDA4-F1
#
_entry.id   AF-A0A955FDA4-F1
#
_cell.length_a   1.000
_cell.length_b   1.000
_cell.length_c   1.000
_cell.angle_alpha   90.00
_cell.angle_beta   90.00
_cell.angle_gamma   90.00
#
_symmetry.space_group_name_H-M   'P 1'
#
loop_
_entity.id
_entity.type
_entity.pdbx_description
1 polymer ?
#
loop_
_entity_poly.entity_id
_entity_poly.type
_entity_poly.pdbx_seq_one_letter_code
_entity_poly.pdbx_strand_id
1 'polypeptide(L)' 'MQKIATRVFIYASIVFGVIGIAIVMTAGGPDTPDSTTTQLLMRLLFADVFVLLPAFALSVAGKYLNSK' A
#
# COMPACT_ATOMS: atom_id res chain seq x y z
N MET A 1 2.07 -20.27 -6.48
CA MET A 1 2.08 -18.82 -6.75
C MET A 1 1.13 -18.02 -5.85
N GLN A 2 -0.12 -18.46 -5.66
CA GLN A 2 -1.10 -17.78 -4.80
C GLN A 2 -0.60 -17.49 -3.36
N LYS A 3 0.00 -18.46 -2.66
CA LYS A 3 0.51 -18.26 -1.29
C LYS A 3 1.55 -17.14 -1.19
N ILE A 4 2.35 -16.93 -2.23
CA ILE A 4 3.35 -15.85 -2.29
C ILE A 4 2.64 -14.51 -2.49
N ALA A 5 1.71 -14.43 -3.46
CA ALA A 5 0.92 -13.23 -3.71
C ALA A 5 0.15 -12.78 -2.46
N THR A 6 -0.45 -13.71 -1.70
CA THR A 6 -1.13 -13.39 -0.44
C THR A 6 -0.17 -12.84 0.61
N ARG A 7 1.04 -13.41 0.75
CA ARG A 7 2.05 -12.87 1.68
C ARG A 7 2.50 -11.47 1.29
N VAL A 8 2.78 -11.24 0.00
CA VAL A 8 3.16 -9.91 -0.52
C VAL A 8 2.03 -8.90 -0.28
N PHE A 9 0.78 -9.28 -0.55
CA PHE A 9 -0.38 -8.44 -0.29
C PHE A 9 -0.49 -8.05 1.19
N ILE A 10 -0.27 -9.00 2.12
CA ILE A 10 -0.32 -8.71 3.56
C ILE A 10 0.79 -7.71 3.94
N TYR A 11 2.03 -7.93 3.51
CA TYR A 11 3.12 -7.01 3.82
C TYR A 11 2.88 -5.61 3.21
N ALA A 12 2.45 -5.53 1.95
CA ALA A 12 2.09 -4.25 1.33
C ALA A 12 0.95 -3.55 2.08
N SER A 13 -0.10 -4.27 2.49
CA SER A 13 -1.21 -3.68 3.25
C SER A 13 -0.77 -3.12 4.61
N ILE A 14 0.16 -3.81 5.30
CA ILE A 14 0.73 -3.32 6.56
C ILE A 14 1.55 -2.05 6.31
N VAL A 15 2.41 -2.06 5.28
CA VAL A 15 3.24 -0.92 4.90
C VAL A 15 2.37 0.29 4.51
N PHE A 16 1.35 0.08 3.68
CA PHE A 16 0.34 1.09 3.32
C PHE A 16 -0.26 1.74 4.57
N GLY A 17 -0.68 0.93 5.54
CA GLY A 17 -1.26 1.41 6.79
C GLY A 17 -0.28 2.24 7.63
N VAL A 18 0.97 1.77 7.76
CA VAL A 18 2.02 2.49 8.50
C VAL A 18 2.35 3.83 7.83
N ILE A 19 2.50 3.85 6.51
CA ILE A 19 2.76 5.09 5.75
C ILE A 19 1.55 6.03 5.87
N GLY A 20 0.33 5.53 5.77
CA GLY A 20 -0.89 6.32 5.94
C GLY A 20 -0.97 6.99 7.31
N ILE A 21 -0.65 6.27 8.38
CA ILE A 21 -0.57 6.84 9.73
C ILE A 21 0.53 7.90 9.81
N ALA A 22 1.71 7.62 9.25
CA ALA A 22 2.81 8.59 9.23
C ALA A 22 2.40 9.90 8.53
N ILE A 23 1.68 9.82 7.41
CA ILE A 23 1.14 11.00 6.71
C ILE A 23 0.21 11.78 7.62
N VAL A 24 -0.74 11.13 8.31
CA VAL A 24 -1.66 11.81 9.23
C VAL A 24 -0.90 12.53 10.34
N MET A 25 0.19 11.93 10.83
CA MET A 25 1.03 12.54 11.88
C MET A 25 1.89 13.71 11.37
N THR A 26 2.28 13.74 10.09
CA THR A 26 3.16 14.77 9.53
C THR A 26 2.45 15.78 8.64
N ALA A 27 1.17 15.58 8.32
CA ALA A 27 0.40 16.45 7.45
C ALA A 27 0.34 17.87 8.00
N GLY A 28 0.45 18.85 7.10
CA GLY A 28 0.21 20.24 7.46
C GLY A 28 -1.26 20.46 7.84
N GLY A 29 -1.52 21.44 8.70
CA GLY A 29 -2.86 21.98 8.86
C GLY A 29 -3.35 22.68 7.59
N PRO A 30 -4.65 23.02 7.48
CA PRO A 30 -5.27 23.57 6.27
C PRO A 30 -4.60 24.85 5.74
N ASP A 31 -3.95 25.62 6.62
CA ASP A 31 -3.29 26.88 6.28
C ASP A 31 -1.76 26.75 6.12
N THR A 32 -1.21 25.56 6.27
CA THR A 32 0.23 25.29 6.15
C THR A 32 0.52 24.33 5.01
N PRO A 33 1.41 24.69 4.07
CA PRO A 33 1.77 23.80 2.98
C PRO A 33 2.44 22.53 3.52
N ASP A 34 2.21 21.42 2.81
CA ASP A 34 2.78 20.12 3.18
C ASP A 34 4.31 20.17 3.19
N SER A 35 4.87 19.68 4.29
CA SER A 35 6.32 19.50 4.42
C SER A 35 6.87 18.55 3.35
N THR A 36 8.15 18.69 3.02
CA THR A 36 8.84 17.78 2.08
C THR A 36 8.70 16.31 2.52
N THR A 37 8.65 16.06 3.83
CA THR A 37 8.43 14.73 4.41
C THR A 37 7.05 14.18 4.08
N THR A 38 6.00 14.99 4.22
CA THR A 38 4.61 14.58 3.88
C THR A 38 4.46 14.32 2.39
N GLN A 39 5.06 15.15 1.54
CA GLN A 39 5.06 14.92 0.08
C GLN A 39 5.80 13.62 -0.29
N LEU A 40 6.91 13.31 0.38
CA LEU A 40 7.64 12.06 0.19
C LEU A 40 6.80 10.85 0.62
N LEU A 41 6.17 10.93 1.79
CA LEU A 41 5.31 9.86 2.30
C LEU A 41 4.10 9.63 1.40
N MET A 42 3.46 10.69 0.89
CA MET A 42 2.39 10.59 -0.11
C MET A 42 2.85 9.87 -1.39
N ARG A 43 4.04 10.20 -1.90
CA ARG A 43 4.62 9.51 -3.08
C ARG A 43 4.90 8.04 -2.79
N LEU A 44 5.43 7.71 -1.61
CA LEU A 44 5.66 6.35 -1.15
C LEU A 44 4.35 5.57 -1.02
N LEU A 45 3.30 6.18 -0.47
CA LEU A 45 1.97 5.59 -0.36
C LEU A 45 1.42 5.23 -1.75
N PHE A 46 1.52 6.15 -2.72
CA PHE A 46 1.10 5.89 -4.10
C PHE A 46 1.94 4.82 -4.78
N ALA A 47 3.25 4.78 -4.55
CA ALA A 47 4.11 3.72 -5.07
C ALA A 47 3.72 2.34 -4.52
N ASP A 48 3.39 2.26 -3.23
CA ASP A 48 2.96 1.01 -2.59
C ASP A 48 1.63 0.49 -3.16
N VAL A 49 0.72 1.38 -3.59
CA VAL A 49 -0.53 0.99 -4.28
C VAL A 49 -0.25 0.16 -5.55
N PHE A 50 0.82 0.48 -6.29
CA PHE A 50 1.21 -0.30 -7.47
C PHE A 50 1.71 -1.71 -7.14
N VAL A 51 2.08 -2.00 -5.89
CA VAL A 51 2.42 -3.35 -5.43
C VAL A 51 1.19 -4.02 -4.82
N LEU A 52 0.42 -3.27 -4.02
CA LEU A 52 -0.75 -3.74 -3.30
C LEU A 52 -1.84 -4.24 -4.26
N LEU A 53 -2.18 -3.47 -5.30
CA LEU A 53 -3.27 -3.84 -6.22
C LEU A 53 -2.94 -5.10 -7.06
N PRO A 54 -1.77 -5.23 -7.70
CA PRO A 54 -1.42 -6.45 -8.43
C PRO A 54 -1.28 -7.66 -7.50
N ALA A 55 -0.69 -7.49 -6.31
CA ALA A 55 -0.58 -8.58 -5.34
C ALA A 55 -1.97 -9.08 -4.89
N PHE A 56 -2.91 -8.15 -4.66
CA PHE A 56 -4.29 -8.48 -4.36
C PHE A 56 -4.94 -9.24 -5.52
N ALA A 57 -4.89 -8.70 -6.73
CA ALA A 57 -5.48 -9.33 -7.92
C ALA A 57 -4.92 -10.74 -8.15
N LEU A 58 -3.61 -10.92 -8.03
CA LEU A 58 -2.95 -12.22 -8.18
C LEU A 58 -3.32 -13.20 -7.04
N SER A 59 -3.52 -12.70 -5.82
CA SER A 59 -3.96 -13.53 -4.69
C SER A 59 -5.38 -14.07 -4.89
N VAL A 60 -6.26 -13.27 -5.51
CA VAL A 60 -7.64 -13.65 -5.84
C VAL A 60 -7.66 -14.58 -7.05
N ALA A 61 -7.02 -14.20 -8.16
CA ALA A 61 -6.94 -15.03 -9.37
C ALA A 61 -6.32 -16.41 -9.08
N GLY A 62 -5.30 -16.45 -8.22
CA GLY A 62 -4.68 -17.70 -7.78
C GLY A 62 -5.67 -18.65 -7.10
N LYS A 63 -6.69 -18.16 -6.35
CA LYS A 63 -7.73 -19.02 -5.76
C LYS A 63 -8.57 -19.71 -6.84
N TYR A 64 -8.98 -18.96 -7.86
CA TYR A 64 -9.83 -19.49 -8.93
C TYR A 64 -9.08 -20.47 -9.83
N LEU A 65 -7.79 -20.26 -10.07
CA LEU A 65 -6.97 -21.14 -10.91
C LEU A 65 -6.58 -22.46 -10.20
N ASN A 66 -6.56 -22.49 -8.87
CA ASN A 66 -6.18 -23.68 -8.08
C ASN A 66 -7.39 -24.54 -7.65
N SER A 67 -8.62 -24.07 -7.94
CA SER A 67 -9.87 -24.81 -7.75
C SER A 67 -10.27 -25.65 -8.97
N LYS A 68 -9.39 -25.76 -9.97
CA LYS A 68 -9.53 -26.59 -11.16
C LYS A 68 -8.41 -27.62 -11.20
#